data_AF-A0A349Q2X8-F1
#
_entry.id   AF-A0A349Q2X8-F1
#
_cell.length_a   1.000
_cell.length_b   1.000
_cell.length_c   1.000
_cell.angle_alpha   90.00
_cell.angle_beta   90.00
_cell.angle_gamma   90.00
#
_symmetry.space_group_name_H-M   'P 1'
#
loop_
_entity.id
_entity.type
_entity.pdbx_description
1 polymer ?
#
loop_
_entity_poly.entity_id
_entity_poly.type
_entity_poly.pdbx_seq_one_letter_code
_entity_poly.pdbx_strand_id
1 'polypeptide(L)'
;MKFLFIENKERYLNENYIFSPIPKITDRMTCSHCGRSFIVGDFKVIVEYNRLLHTSDELIVCPNAPKCDGTILDWVLTKQL
;
A
#
# COMPACT_ATOMS: atom_id res chain seq x y z
N MET A 1 6.39 11.14 9.07
CA MET A 1 5.69 10.47 7.95
C MET A 1 4.95 11.53 7.14
N LYS A 2 5.22 11.62 5.84
CA LYS A 2 4.54 12.56 4.93
C LYS A 2 3.69 11.76 3.96
N PHE A 3 2.40 12.06 3.87
CA PHE A 3 1.52 11.45 2.88
C PHE A 3 1.64 12.15 1.53
N LEU A 4 1.63 11.37 0.46
CA LEU A 4 1.59 11.85 -0.92
C LEU A 4 0.18 11.62 -1.49
N PHE A 5 -0.39 12.65 -2.12
CA PHE A 5 -1.64 12.51 -2.86
C PHE A 5 -1.35 11.92 -4.24
N ILE A 6 -2.05 10.83 -4.57
CA ILE A 6 -1.93 10.16 -5.85
C ILE A 6 -3.24 10.35 -6.61
N GLU A 7 -3.19 11.09 -7.72
CA GLU A 7 -4.36 11.37 -8.55
C GLU A 7 -4.85 10.10 -9.27
N ASN A 8 -3.97 9.42 -9.99
CA ASN A 8 -4.28 8.16 -10.67
C ASN A 8 -3.70 6.96 -9.92
N LYS A 9 -4.48 6.45 -8.96
CA LYS A 9 -4.08 5.30 -8.13
C LYS A 9 -3.90 4.01 -8.91
N GLU A 10 -4.68 3.79 -9.97
CA GLU A 10 -4.56 2.58 -10.79
C GLU A 10 -3.22 2.57 -11.53
N ARG A 11 -2.86 3.66 -12.19
CA ARG A 11 -1.56 3.79 -12.85
C ARG A 11 -0.42 3.64 -11.85
N TYR A 12 -0.48 4.36 -10.73
CA TYR A 12 0.57 4.34 -9.72
C TYR A 12 0.77 2.93 -9.15
N LEU A 13 -0.31 2.20 -8.85
CA LEU A 13 -0.23 0.82 -8.40
C LEU A 13 0.43 -0.07 -9.45
N ASN A 14 0.03 0.03 -10.72
CA ASN A 14 0.62 -0.79 -11.79
C ASN A 14 2.13 -0.54 -11.99
N GLU A 15 2.59 0.70 -11.79
CA GLU A 15 4.00 1.08 -11.97
C GLU A 15 4.88 0.72 -10.74
N ASN A 16 4.30 0.61 -9.54
CA ASN A 16 5.07 0.49 -8.28
C ASN A 16 4.80 -0.78 -7.47
N TYR A 17 3.83 -1.61 -7.86
CA TYR A 17 3.56 -2.87 -7.16
C TYR A 17 4.61 -3.94 -7.52
N ILE A 18 5.23 -4.54 -6.51
CA ILE A 18 6.41 -5.41 -6.70
C ILE A 18 6.09 -6.90 -6.86
N PHE A 19 4.80 -7.28 -6.80
CA PHE A 19 4.36 -8.67 -6.92
C PHE A 19 3.53 -8.91 -8.18
N SER A 20 3.46 -10.18 -8.59
CA SER A 20 2.59 -10.64 -9.68
C SER A 20 1.66 -11.75 -9.17
N PRO A 21 0.36 -11.71 -9.50
CA PRO A 21 -0.32 -10.69 -10.31
C PRO A 21 -0.54 -9.37 -9.54
N ILE A 22 -0.64 -8.25 -10.29
CA ILE A 22 -1.00 -6.94 -9.73
C ILE A 22 -2.50 -6.93 -9.45
N PRO A 23 -2.94 -6.60 -8.22
CA PRO A 23 -4.37 -6.49 -7.92
C PRO A 23 -4.99 -5.28 -8.59
N LYS A 24 -6.28 -5.37 -8.91
CA LYS A 24 -7.07 -4.23 -9.35
C LYS A 24 -7.33 -3.30 -8.18
N ILE A 25 -7.48 -2.01 -8.43
CA ILE A 25 -7.85 -1.04 -7.39
C ILE A 25 -9.22 -1.33 -6.77
N THR A 26 -10.05 -2.14 -7.40
CA THR A 26 -11.36 -2.58 -6.88
C THR A 26 -11.30 -3.89 -6.10
N ASP A 27 -10.15 -4.58 -6.07
CA ASP A 27 -10.00 -5.86 -5.36
C ASP A 27 -10.04 -5.65 -3.84
N ARG A 28 -10.37 -6.71 -3.10
CA ARG A 28 -10.39 -6.72 -1.64
C ARG A 28 -9.20 -7.49 -1.07
N MET A 29 -8.40 -6.81 -0.26
CA MET A 29 -7.26 -7.40 0.45
C MET A 29 -7.39 -7.18 1.95
N THR A 30 -6.61 -7.93 2.71
CA THR A 30 -6.51 -7.80 4.17
C THR A 30 -5.07 -7.50 4.54
N CYS A 31 -4.87 -6.55 5.44
CA CYS A 31 -3.54 -6.23 5.96
C CYS A 31 -3.23 -7.17 7.13
N SER A 32 -2.16 -7.94 7.05
CA SER A 32 -1.75 -8.89 8.10
C SER A 32 -1.38 -8.20 9.42
N HIS A 33 -0.91 -6.94 9.39
CA HIS A 33 -0.57 -6.19 10.61
C HIS A 33 -1.78 -5.80 11.46
N CYS A 34 -2.87 -5.33 10.83
CA CYS A 34 -4.05 -4.85 11.56
C CYS A 34 -5.31 -5.71 11.40
N GLY A 35 -5.24 -6.76 10.59
CA GLY A 35 -6.34 -7.70 10.31
C GLY A 35 -7.52 -7.08 9.55
N ARG A 36 -7.43 -5.82 9.12
CA ARG A 36 -8.54 -5.13 8.43
C ARG A 36 -8.56 -5.48 6.96
N SER A 37 -9.73 -5.84 6.45
CA SER A 37 -9.99 -5.90 5.02
C SER A 37 -10.28 -4.51 4.45
N PHE A 38 -9.79 -4.23 3.25
CA PHE A 38 -9.91 -2.94 2.57
C PHE A 38 -10.03 -3.14 1.05
N ILE A 39 -10.50 -2.11 0.35
CA ILE A 39 -10.43 -2.05 -1.12
C ILE A 39 -9.04 -1.55 -1.49
N VAL A 40 -8.35 -2.24 -2.40
CA VAL A 40 -6.95 -1.95 -2.75
C VAL A 40 -6.73 -0.47 -3.05
N GLY A 41 -7.62 0.14 -3.83
CA GLY A 41 -7.57 1.58 -4.18
C GLY A 41 -7.63 2.54 -3.00
N ASP A 42 -7.96 2.09 -1.78
CA ASP A 42 -7.92 2.93 -0.57
C ASP A 42 -6.50 3.11 -0.02
N PHE A 43 -5.49 2.45 -0.62
CA PHE A 43 -4.09 2.55 -0.18
C PHE A 43 -3.62 4.01 -0.04
N LYS A 44 -2.67 4.22 0.85
CA LYS A 44 -2.00 5.51 0.99
C LYS A 44 -0.56 5.39 0.50
N VAL A 45 0.03 6.50 0.11
CA VAL A 45 1.46 6.58 -0.19
C VAL A 45 2.12 7.48 0.83
N ILE A 46 3.25 7.03 1.35
CA ILE A 46 4.10 7.85 2.22
C ILE A 46 5.46 8.03 1.58
N VAL A 47 6.10 9.14 1.90
CA VAL A 47 7.53 9.37 1.62
C VAL A 47 8.30 9.16 2.91
N GLU A 48 9.28 8.26 2.88
CA GLU A 48 10.17 7.99 3.99
C GLU A 48 11.63 8.26 3.59
N TYR A 49 12.38 8.93 4.47
CA TYR A 49 13.79 9.22 4.24
C TYR A 49 14.65 8.06 4.72
N ASN A 50 15.32 7.40 3.78
CA ASN A 50 16.29 6.36 4.05
C ASN A 50 17.62 7.01 4.46
N ARG A 51 17.95 6.94 5.75
CA ARG A 51 19.16 7.55 6.30
C ARG A 51 20.45 6.90 5.84
N LEU A 52 20.42 5.62 5.46
CA LEU A 52 21.60 4.87 5.04
C LEU A 52 21.96 5.20 3.59
N LEU A 53 20.95 5.27 2.72
CA LEU A 53 21.12 5.58 1.31
C LEU A 53 21.08 7.08 1.02
N HIS A 54 20.71 7.90 2.01
CA HIS A 54 20.46 9.33 1.88
C HIS A 54 19.43 9.67 0.78
N THR A 55 18.47 8.78 0.53
CA THR A 55 17.39 8.93 -0.45
C THR A 55 16.02 9.02 0.22
N SER A 56 15.00 9.42 -0.53
CA SER A 56 13.61 9.30 -0.09
C SER A 56 12.92 8.25 -0.94
N ASP A 57 12.22 7.33 -0.29
CA ASP A 57 11.50 6.24 -0.94
C ASP A 57 10.00 6.47 -0.78
N GLU A 58 9.25 6.17 -1.84
CA GLU A 58 7.79 6.17 -1.80
C GLU A 58 7.29 4.76 -1.48
N LEU A 59 6.40 4.66 -0.49
CA LEU A 59 5.88 3.38 -0.01
C LEU A 59 4.36 3.38 -0.11
N ILE A 60 3.82 2.36 -0.78
CA ILE A 60 2.39 2.03 -0.73
C ILE A 60 2.12 1.34 0.62
N VAL A 61 1.19 1.92 1.40
CA VAL A 61 0.89 1.49 2.77
C VAL A 61 -0.60 1.26 2.99
N CYS A 62 -0.89 0.55 4.08
CA CYS A 62 -2.21 0.24 4.58
C CYS A 62 -3.10 1.51 4.65
N PRO A 63 -4.37 1.44 4.23
CA PRO A 63 -5.31 2.57 4.37
C PRO A 63 -5.49 3.06 5.82
N ASN A 64 -5.22 2.19 6.81
CA ASN A 64 -5.29 2.53 8.23
C ASN A 64 -4.06 3.31 8.75
N ALA A 65 -3.05 3.58 7.91
CA ALA A 65 -1.96 4.48 8.27
C ALA A 65 -2.51 5.87 8.68
N PRO A 66 -1.97 6.52 9.74
CA PRO A 66 -0.75 6.16 10.47
C PRO A 66 -0.96 5.17 11.64
N LYS A 67 -2.18 4.69 11.88
CA LYS A 67 -2.46 3.74 12.98
C LYS A 67 -1.98 2.31 12.69
N CYS A 68 -1.54 2.06 11.46
CA CYS A 68 -0.94 0.82 10.98
C CYS A 68 0.26 1.21 10.11
N ASP A 69 1.33 0.44 10.21
CA ASP A 69 2.60 0.59 9.48
C ASP A 69 2.75 -0.46 8.36
N GLY A 70 1.74 -1.29 8.12
CA GLY A 70 1.78 -2.31 7.08
C GLY A 70 1.93 -1.73 5.67
N THR A 71 2.75 -2.38 4.86
CA THR A 71 3.07 -2.04 3.47
C THR A 71 2.42 -3.03 2.50
N ILE A 72 2.71 -2.92 1.20
CA ILE A 72 2.28 -3.92 0.20
C ILE A 72 2.76 -5.34 0.51
N LEU A 73 3.85 -5.49 1.28
CA LEU A 73 4.36 -6.80 1.72
C LEU A 73 3.37 -7.52 2.64
N ASP A 74 2.49 -6.77 3.30
CA ASP A 74 1.60 -7.25 4.34
C ASP A 74 0.17 -7.49 3.82
N TRP A 75 -0.04 -7.37 2.51
CA TRP A 75 -1.36 -7.51 1.90
C TRP A 75 -1.60 -8.95 1.47
N VAL A 76 -2.63 -9.55 2.04
CA VAL A 76 -3.07 -10.91 1.70
C VAL A 76 -4.43 -10.87 1.02
N LEU A 77 -4.64 -11.75 0.04
CA LEU A 77 -5.95 -11.93 -0.58
C LEU A 77 -6.98 -12.31 0.49
N THR A 78 -8.08 -11.56 0.53
CA THR A 78 -9.18 -11.90 1.42
C THR A 78 -9.87 -13.13 0.85
N LYS A 79 -9.76 -14.28 1.53
CA LYS A 79 -10.56 -15.45 1.15
C LYS A 79 -12.03 -15.11 1.37
N GLN A 80 -12.84 -15.21 0.32
CA GLN A 80 -14.29 -15.30 0.48
C GLN A 80 -14.56 -16.59 1.25
N LEU A 81 -15.05 -16.47 2.48
CA LEU A 81 -15.62 -17.58 3.24
C LEU A 81 -17.02 -17.89 2.72
#